data_AF-A0A9N9J7Q9-F1
#
_entry.id   AF-A0A9N9J7Q9-F1
#
_cell.length_a   1.000
_cell.length_b   1.000
_cell.length_c   1.000
_cell.angle_alpha   90.00
_cell.angle_beta   90.00
_cell.angle_gamma   90.00
#
_symmetry.space_group_name_H-M   'P 1'
#
loop_
_entity.id
_entity.type
_entity.pdbx_description
1 polymer ?
#
loop_
_entity_poly.entity_id
_entity_poly.type
_entity_poly.pdbx_seq_one_letter_code
_entity_poly.pdbx_strand_id
1 'polypeptide(L)'
;LELIWIDICINSCCAYTGQYKNYVQCEYYKALRFQDTSANKNCISQCQMAYFSIKDKLIIQYQNPDHSKELRYCANYNHHNNFKIGDVFNGKRYRELLSYGFFNDKQDI
;
A
#
# COMPACT_ATOMS: atom_id res chain seq x y z
N LEU A 1 -13.91 11.23 -3.66
CA LEU A 1 -12.96 10.44 -2.87
C LEU A 1 -13.61 10.18 -1.53
N GLU A 2 -14.08 8.96 -1.31
CA GLU A 2 -14.71 8.57 -0.04
C GLU A 2 -13.63 8.13 0.95
N LEU A 3 -13.70 8.65 2.18
CA LEU A 3 -12.81 8.29 3.27
C LEU A 3 -13.34 7.02 3.93
N ILE A 4 -12.52 5.97 3.99
CA ILE A 4 -12.92 4.70 4.63
C ILE A 4 -12.16 4.58 5.95
N TRP A 5 -12.88 4.36 7.05
CA TRP A 5 -12.27 4.03 8.33
C TRP A 5 -12.02 2.53 8.41
N ILE A 6 -10.77 2.15 8.65
CA ILE A 6 -10.34 0.76 8.74
C ILE A 6 -9.81 0.50 10.14
N ASP A 7 -10.31 -0.56 10.76
CA ASP A 7 -9.77 -1.05 12.03
C ASP A 7 -8.34 -1.53 11.83
N ILE A 8 -7.44 -1.11 12.72
CA ILE A 8 -6.05 -1.53 12.72
C ILE A 8 -5.64 -2.05 14.11
N CYS A 9 -4.58 -2.84 14.16
CA CYS A 9 -3.97 -3.20 15.43
C CYS A 9 -3.48 -1.94 16.15
N ILE A 10 -3.62 -1.87 17.47
CA ILE A 10 -3.13 -0.75 18.29
C ILE A 10 -1.62 -0.50 18.12
N ASN A 11 -0.86 -1.55 17.80
CA ASN A 11 0.58 -1.48 17.50
C ASN A 11 0.88 -1.18 16.02
N SER A 12 -0.13 -0.81 15.21
CA SER A 12 -0.02 -0.46 13.79
C SER A 12 0.62 -1.50 12.87
N CYS A 13 0.75 -2.75 13.32
CA CYS A 13 1.41 -3.81 12.55
C CYS A 13 0.56 -4.42 11.42
N CYS A 14 -0.77 -4.31 11.51
CA CYS A 14 -1.69 -4.85 10.51
C CYS A 14 -3.02 -4.10 10.51
N ALA A 15 -3.70 -4.14 9.36
CA ALA A 15 -5.08 -3.72 9.20
C ALA A 15 -6.01 -4.93 9.15
N TYR A 16 -7.20 -4.82 9.73
CA TYR A 16 -8.20 -5.90 9.75
C TYR A 16 -9.03 -5.90 8.46
N THR A 17 -8.35 -6.16 7.35
CA THR A 17 -8.92 -6.28 6.00
C THR A 17 -8.57 -7.63 5.38
N GLY A 18 -9.19 -7.99 4.24
CA GLY A 18 -8.91 -9.23 3.54
C GLY A 18 -9.02 -10.46 4.44
N GLN A 19 -7.94 -11.24 4.53
CA GLN A 19 -7.87 -12.46 5.36
C GLN A 19 -8.02 -12.18 6.87
N TYR A 20 -7.68 -10.97 7.33
CA TYR A 20 -7.75 -10.58 8.74
C TYR A 20 -9.11 -9.99 9.13
N LYS A 21 -10.05 -9.87 8.19
CA LYS A 21 -11.32 -9.14 8.40
C LYS A 21 -12.13 -9.65 9.60
N ASN A 22 -12.08 -10.96 9.87
CA ASN A 22 -12.85 -11.59 10.95
C ASN A 22 -12.04 -11.80 12.23
N TYR A 23 -10.79 -11.34 12.27
CA TYR A 23 -9.94 -11.54 13.44
C TYR A 23 -10.36 -10.56 14.53
N VAL A 24 -10.49 -11.09 15.75
CA VAL A 24 -10.76 -10.32 16.98
C VAL A 24 -9.49 -9.93 17.72
N GLN A 25 -8.35 -10.45 17.26
CA GLN A 25 -7.04 -10.27 17.87
C GLN A 25 -5.97 -10.27 16.77
N CYS A 26 -4.95 -9.44 16.94
CA CYS A 26 -3.83 -9.34 16.02
C CYS A 26 -3.03 -10.65 15.98
N GLU A 27 -2.71 -11.13 14.78
CA GLU A 27 -1.95 -12.37 14.62
C GLU A 27 -0.51 -12.25 15.14
N TYR A 28 0.11 -11.07 15.02
CA TYR A 28 1.51 -10.82 15.35
C TYR A 28 1.73 -10.54 16.84
N TYR A 29 1.03 -9.54 17.39
CA TYR A 29 1.23 -9.07 18.76
C TYR A 29 0.20 -9.59 19.75
N LYS A 30 -0.80 -10.35 19.28
CA LYS A 30 -1.92 -10.82 20.11
C LYS A 30 -2.66 -9.68 20.83
N ALA A 31 -2.56 -8.44 20.35
CA ALA A 31 -3.37 -7.33 20.85
C ALA A 31 -4.82 -7.51 20.43
N LEU A 32 -5.76 -7.23 21.32
CA LEU A 32 -7.19 -7.29 21.02
C LEU A 32 -7.56 -6.20 19.99
N ARG A 33 -8.45 -6.54 19.07
CA ARG A 33 -9.00 -5.58 18.08
C ARG A 33 -10.00 -4.62 18.71
N PHE A 34 -10.84 -5.13 19.60
CA PHE A 34 -11.94 -4.39 20.19
C PHE A 34 -11.65 -4.06 21.65
N GLN A 35 -12.21 -2.96 22.13
CA GLN A 35 -12.19 -2.59 23.53
C GLN A 35 -13.05 -3.58 24.33
N ASP A 36 -12.56 -3.98 25.50
CA ASP A 36 -13.34 -4.80 26.43
C ASP A 36 -14.41 -3.94 27.09
N THR A 37 -15.62 -3.95 26.52
CA THR A 37 -16.76 -3.17 26.99
C THR A 37 -17.81 -4.13 27.53
N SER A 38 -17.62 -4.56 28.77
CA SER A 38 -18.50 -5.48 29.51
C SER A 38 -19.97 -5.02 29.65
N ALA A 39 -20.34 -3.84 29.15
CA ALA A 39 -21.68 -3.27 29.24
C ALA A 39 -22.37 -2.97 27.90
N ASN A 40 -21.66 -3.03 26.75
CA ASN A 40 -22.25 -2.68 25.45
C ASN A 40 -22.00 -3.79 24.43
N LYS A 41 -23.05 -4.26 23.76
CA LYS A 41 -22.99 -5.25 22.67
C LYS A 41 -22.27 -4.74 21.40
N ASN A 42 -21.69 -3.53 21.44
CA ASN A 42 -21.04 -2.91 20.30
C ASN A 42 -19.54 -3.15 20.40
N CYS A 43 -18.99 -3.90 19.43
CA CYS A 43 -17.55 -4.10 19.27
C CYS A 43 -16.89 -2.78 18.81
N ILE A 44 -16.48 -1.94 19.75
CA ILE A 44 -15.75 -0.70 19.46
C ILE A 44 -14.29 -1.06 19.18
N SER A 45 -13.78 -0.72 18.00
CA SER A 45 -12.37 -0.93 17.65
C SER A 45 -11.46 -0.13 18.57
N GLN A 46 -10.32 -0.71 18.97
CA GLN A 46 -9.32 -0.01 19.76
C GLN A 46 -8.59 1.08 18.95
N CYS A 47 -8.47 0.90 17.64
CA CYS A 47 -7.77 1.82 16.77
C CYS A 47 -8.33 1.77 15.35
N GLN A 48 -8.48 2.95 14.74
CA GLN A 48 -8.93 3.09 13.36
C GLN A 48 -8.01 4.06 12.61
N MET A 49 -7.78 3.77 11.33
CA MET A 49 -7.00 4.61 10.44
C MET A 49 -7.85 4.98 9.24
N ALA A 50 -7.74 6.23 8.80
CA ALA A 50 -8.32 6.68 7.56
C ALA A 50 -7.57 6.08 6.38
N TYR A 51 -8.30 5.44 5.48
CA TYR A 51 -7.80 4.90 4.23
C TYR A 51 -8.43 5.60 3.03
N PHE A 52 -7.57 5.95 2.08
CA PHE A 52 -7.99 6.38 0.76
C PHE A 52 -7.66 5.27 -0.23
N SER A 53 -8.68 4.84 -0.98
CA SER A 53 -8.51 3.92 -2.10
C SER A 53 -7.48 4.49 -3.09
N ILE A 54 -6.34 3.79 -3.22
CA ILE A 54 -5.32 4.13 -4.22
C ILE A 54 -5.86 3.80 -5.62
N LYS A 55 -6.73 2.79 -5.74
CA LYS A 55 -7.32 2.35 -7.00
C LYS A 55 -8.03 3.48 -7.73
N ASP A 56 -8.87 4.25 -7.05
CA ASP A 56 -9.63 5.33 -7.69
C ASP A 56 -8.70 6.45 -8.17
N LYS A 57 -7.65 6.74 -7.38
CA LYS A 57 -6.63 7.70 -7.77
C LYS A 57 -5.86 7.24 -9.01
N LEU A 58 -5.47 5.96 -9.06
CA LEU A 58 -4.82 5.38 -10.22
C LEU A 58 -5.73 5.42 -11.45
N ILE A 59 -7.01 5.06 -11.33
CA ILE A 59 -7.97 5.15 -12.45
C ILE A 59 -8.02 6.57 -13.00
N ILE A 60 -8.18 7.58 -12.13
CA ILE A 60 -8.23 8.99 -12.55
C ILE A 60 -6.92 9.40 -13.25
N GLN A 61 -5.77 9.03 -12.70
CA GLN A 61 -4.47 9.35 -13.30
C GLN A 61 -4.29 8.71 -14.68
N TYR A 62 -4.72 7.45 -14.84
CA TYR A 62 -4.59 6.72 -16.11
C TYR A 62 -5.65 7.13 -17.15
N GLN A 63 -6.79 7.70 -16.74
CA GLN A 63 -7.77 8.28 -17.66
C GLN A 63 -7.26 9.53 -18.37
N ASN A 64 -6.34 10.28 -17.76
CA ASN A 64 -5.69 11.40 -18.42
C ASN A 64 -4.52 10.88 -19.31
N PRO A 65 -4.56 11.11 -20.63
CA PRO A 65 -3.54 10.58 -21.54
C PRO A 65 -2.12 11.07 -21.27
N ASP A 66 -1.96 12.30 -20.81
CA ASP A 66 -0.64 12.89 -20.58
C ASP A 66 -0.05 12.38 -19.26
N HIS A 67 -0.83 12.35 -18.19
CA HIS A 67 -0.42 11.71 -16.93
C HIS A 67 -0.14 10.22 -17.11
N SER A 68 -0.93 9.51 -17.92
CA SER A 68 -0.67 8.11 -18.25
C SER A 68 0.68 7.91 -18.95
N LYS A 69 1.14 8.86 -19.79
CA LYS A 69 2.47 8.81 -20.39
C LYS A 69 3.57 9.05 -19.35
N GLU A 70 3.40 10.05 -18.49
CA GLU A 70 4.36 10.37 -17.42
C GLU A 70 4.53 9.21 -16.44
N LEU A 71 3.44 8.55 -16.05
CA LEU A 71 3.48 7.40 -15.13
C LEU A 71 4.23 6.18 -15.72
N ARG A 72 4.38 6.10 -17.04
CA ARG A 72 5.15 5.06 -17.73
C ARG A 72 6.62 5.41 -17.91
N TYR A 73 7.14 6.49 -17.31
CA TYR A 73 8.54 6.85 -17.50
C TYR A 73 9.48 5.78 -16.92
N CYS A 74 9.08 5.06 -15.87
CA CYS A 74 9.87 3.96 -15.29
C CYS A 74 10.24 2.91 -16.35
N ALA A 75 9.26 2.52 -17.17
CA ALA A 75 9.43 1.53 -18.23
C ALA A 75 10.30 2.04 -19.39
N ASN A 76 10.43 3.35 -19.54
CA ASN A 76 11.23 3.99 -20.59
C ASN A 76 12.54 4.57 -20.07
N TYR A 77 12.84 4.37 -18.78
CA TYR A 77 14.02 4.94 -18.15
C TYR A 77 15.27 4.21 -18.61
N ASN A 78 16.11 4.90 -19.39
CA ASN A 78 17.40 4.39 -19.79
C ASN A 78 18.43 4.62 -18.68
N HIS A 79 18.94 3.54 -18.10
CA HIS A 79 19.98 3.62 -17.08
C HIS A 79 21.26 4.22 -17.65
N HIS A 80 21.57 5.47 -17.27
CA HIS A 80 22.86 6.07 -17.57
C HIS A 80 23.95 5.46 -16.67
N ASN A 81 24.95 4.83 -17.29
CA ASN A 81 26.07 4.15 -16.61
C ASN A 81 27.06 5.08 -15.88
N ASN A 82 26.79 6.38 -15.81
CA ASN A 82 27.71 7.35 -15.22
C ASN A 82 27.51 7.47 -13.70
N PHE A 83 27.78 6.37 -12.98
CA PHE A 83 28.13 6.21 -11.56
C PHE A 83 27.59 7.18 -10.48
N LYS A 84 26.45 7.84 -10.70
CA LYS A 84 25.71 8.60 -9.69
C LYS A 84 24.28 8.11 -9.71
N ILE A 85 23.67 7.96 -8.52
CA ILE A 85 22.24 7.68 -8.41
C ILE A 85 21.51 8.90 -8.99
N GLY A 86 21.21 8.83 -10.29
CA GLY A 86 20.50 9.88 -11.01
C GLY A 86 18.98 9.76 -10.88
N ASP A 87 18.49 8.63 -10.36
CA ASP A 87 17.08 8.30 -10.26
C ASP A 87 16.84 7.19 -9.23
N VAL A 88 15.62 7.07 -8.71
CA VAL A 88 15.20 5.99 -7.79
C VAL A 88 15.40 4.59 -8.41
N PHE A 89 15.26 4.46 -9.73
CA PHE A 89 15.44 3.20 -10.46
C PHE A 89 16.92 2.79 -10.60
N ASN A 90 17.86 3.67 -10.27
CA ASN A 90 19.28 3.31 -10.17
C ASN A 90 19.63 2.65 -8.83
N GLY A 91 18.69 2.56 -7.89
CA GLY A 91 18.91 1.94 -6.59
C GLY A 91 19.23 0.44 -6.71
N LYS A 92 20.20 -0.02 -5.91
CA LYS A 92 20.61 -1.44 -5.85
C LYS A 92 19.40 -2.37 -5.66
N ARG A 93 18.50 -2.01 -4.75
CA ARG A 93 17.33 -2.84 -4.42
C ARG A 93 16.35 -3.00 -5.59
N TYR A 94 16.10 -1.92 -6.33
CA TYR A 94 15.24 -1.96 -7.50
C TYR A 94 15.84 -2.88 -8.59
N ARG A 95 17.16 -2.78 -8.82
CA ARG A 95 17.86 -3.65 -9.78
C ARG A 95 17.84 -5.14 -9.38
N GLU A 96 17.97 -5.45 -8.09
CA GLU A 96 17.80 -6.82 -7.59
C GLU A 96 16.39 -7.35 -7.89
N LEU A 97 15.34 -6.55 -7.63
CA LEU A 97 13.96 -6.95 -7.91
C LEU A 97 13.70 -7.15 -9.41
N LEU A 98 14.22 -6.26 -10.27
CA LEU A 98 14.18 -6.46 -11.72
C LEU A 98 14.84 -7.78 -12.14
N SER A 99 15.99 -8.13 -11.53
CA SER A 99 16.68 -9.39 -11.84
C SER A 99 15.89 -10.63 -11.45
N TYR A 100 14.94 -10.51 -10.51
CA TYR A 100 14.01 -11.57 -10.13
C TYR A 100 12.72 -11.60 -10.98
N GLY A 101 12.60 -10.72 -11.97
CA GLY A 101 11.43 -10.64 -12.85
C GLY A 101 10.25 -9.86 -12.25
N PHE A 102 10.47 -9.03 -11.24
CA PHE A 102 9.48 -8.03 -10.82
C PHE A 102 9.51 -6.84 -11.79
N PHE A 103 8.37 -6.14 -11.93
CA PHE A 103 8.21 -4.93 -12.76
C PHE A 103 8.36 -5.17 -14.28
N ASN A 104 7.88 -6.30 -14.78
CA ASN A 104 7.96 -6.64 -16.20
C ASN A 104 6.86 -5.98 -17.05
N ASP A 105 5.72 -5.60 -16.46
CA ASP A 105 4.71 -4.81 -17.16
C ASP A 105 5.12 -3.33 -17.16
N LYS A 106 4.92 -2.66 -18.29
CA LYS A 106 5.17 -1.21 -18.43
C LYS A 106 4.29 -0.34 -17.51
N GLN A 107 3.29 -0.93 -16.88
CA GLN A 107 2.38 -0.30 -15.91
C GLN A 107 2.73 -0.66 -14.47
N ASP A 108 3.71 -1.55 -14.25
CA ASP A 108 4.20 -1.86 -12.92
C ASP A 108 4.93 -0.64 -12.33
N ILE A 109 4.67 -0.36 -11.03
CA ILE A 109 5.25 0.75 -10.26
C ILE A 109 6.08 0.15 -9.12
#